data_AF-G3I7S5-F1
#
_entry.id   AF-G3I7S5-F1
#
_cell.length_a   1.000
_cell.length_b   1.000
_cell.length_c   1.000
_cell.angle_alpha   90.00
_cell.angle_beta   90.00
_cell.angle_gamma   90.00
#
_symmetry.space_group_name_H-M   'P 1'
#
loop_
_entity.id
_entity.type
_entity.pdbx_description
1 polymer ?
#
loop_
_entity_poly.entity_id
_entity_poly.type
_entity_poly.pdbx_seq_one_letter_code
_entity_poly.pdbx_strand_id
1 'polypeptide(L)'
;MTTSLMKQDNADNKNPTQVGTALQVFHNLGTLKDTVTNVVDGYCTTLEDSINNALDVKVLTQPSQSAVRGGPGRATMPTPGNTAAFRASLWTNMEKLMDHICAACGQVQHLQKVLTKKRDPVSHICFIEEIVKPAISPMVTGKKFYFPMDDRDSFIFLDIVGMSPEKALKDSLQPYEAAYLSKSLSRLFDPINLVFPPGGRNPPSSDELDGIIKTIASELNVAAVDANLTLAVSKNVAKTIQLYGVKSEQLFSQSLLE
;
A
#
# COMPACT_ATOMS: atom_id res chain seq x y z
N MET A 1 29.89 -14.94 -6.47
CA MET A 1 30.91 -14.00 -5.93
C MET A 1 30.65 -12.55 -6.38
N THR A 2 30.25 -12.32 -7.63
CA THR A 2 29.92 -10.97 -8.18
C THR A 2 28.57 -10.42 -7.72
N THR A 3 27.55 -11.25 -7.50
CA THR A 3 26.24 -10.83 -6.96
C THR A 3 26.28 -10.57 -5.44
N SER A 4 27.23 -11.18 -4.72
CA SER A 4 27.41 -10.99 -3.27
C SER A 4 28.05 -9.65 -2.91
N LEU A 5 28.88 -9.08 -3.79
CA LEU A 5 29.52 -7.77 -3.57
C LEU A 5 28.53 -6.59 -3.63
N MET A 6 27.35 -6.77 -4.23
CA MET A 6 26.31 -5.74 -4.25
C MET A 6 25.29 -5.88 -3.11
N LYS A 7 25.21 -7.06 -2.47
CA LYS A 7 24.15 -7.42 -1.52
C LYS A 7 24.56 -7.40 -0.04
N GLN A 8 25.85 -7.27 0.30
CA GLN A 8 26.26 -7.30 1.71
C GLN A 8 27.13 -6.09 2.11
N ASP A 9 26.51 -5.28 2.97
CA ASP A 9 27.11 -4.54 4.08
C ASP A 9 27.60 -3.08 3.87
N ASN A 10 27.05 -2.21 4.73
CA ASN A 10 27.33 -0.80 4.98
C ASN A 10 27.03 0.24 3.88
N ALA A 11 26.04 1.08 4.21
CA ALA A 11 25.52 2.18 3.43
C ALA A 11 26.52 3.33 3.15
N ASP A 12 27.74 3.28 3.71
CA ASP A 12 28.70 4.39 3.63
C ASP A 12 29.90 4.18 2.68
N ASN A 13 30.01 3.04 1.99
CA ASN A 13 31.19 2.79 1.13
C ASN A 13 30.91 2.14 -0.24
N LYS A 14 29.76 2.44 -0.87
CA LYS A 14 29.59 2.18 -2.31
C LYS A 14 30.37 3.22 -3.10
N ASN A 15 31.68 3.01 -3.24
CA ASN A 15 32.53 3.87 -4.05
C ASN A 15 31.96 3.93 -5.49
N PRO A 16 31.49 5.10 -5.96
CA PRO A 16 30.86 5.23 -7.29
C PRO A 16 31.80 4.76 -8.42
N THR A 17 33.10 4.82 -8.17
CA THR A 17 34.16 4.27 -9.03
C THR A 17 34.05 2.74 -9.20
N GLN A 18 33.80 1.98 -8.12
CA GLN A 18 33.70 0.53 -8.18
C GLN A 18 32.42 0.07 -8.89
N VAL A 19 31.28 0.72 -8.59
CA VAL A 19 30.01 0.47 -9.30
C VAL A 19 30.18 0.75 -10.79
N GLY A 20 30.82 1.88 -11.12
CA GLY A 20 31.13 2.24 -12.50
C GLY A 20 32.04 1.26 -13.22
N THR A 21 33.03 0.68 -12.54
CA THR A 21 33.91 -0.36 -13.13
C THR A 21 33.14 -1.67 -13.35
N ALA A 22 32.32 -2.10 -12.38
CA ALA A 22 31.51 -3.30 -12.52
C ALA A 22 30.53 -3.19 -13.70
N LEU A 23 29.84 -2.04 -13.83
CA LEU A 23 28.95 -1.78 -14.96
C LEU A 23 29.68 -1.82 -16.30
N GLN A 24 30.91 -1.31 -16.38
CA GLN A 24 31.72 -1.39 -17.60
C GLN A 24 32.04 -2.85 -17.97
N VAL A 25 32.37 -3.69 -16.98
CA VAL A 25 32.60 -5.13 -17.22
C VAL A 25 31.33 -5.78 -17.76
N PHE A 26 30.16 -5.50 -17.17
CA PHE A 26 28.89 -6.05 -17.64
C PHE A 26 28.48 -5.56 -19.04
N HIS A 27 28.78 -4.31 -19.37
CA HIS A 27 28.60 -3.77 -20.72
C HIS A 27 29.48 -4.53 -21.73
N ASN A 28 30.76 -4.71 -21.41
CA ASN A 28 31.70 -5.43 -22.27
C ASN A 28 31.31 -6.91 -22.47
N LEU A 29 30.57 -7.49 -21.51
CA LEU A 29 30.02 -8.84 -21.58
C LEU A 29 28.64 -8.91 -22.24
N GLY A 30 28.03 -7.78 -22.61
CA GLY A 30 26.69 -7.71 -23.19
C GLY A 30 25.56 -8.02 -22.20
N THR A 31 25.84 -8.11 -20.90
CA THR A 31 24.86 -8.48 -19.85
C THR A 31 24.44 -7.29 -18.98
N LEU A 32 24.75 -6.06 -19.40
CA LEU A 32 24.49 -4.84 -18.63
C LEU A 32 23.01 -4.69 -18.27
N LYS A 33 22.14 -4.82 -19.28
CA LYS A 33 20.68 -4.66 -19.11
C LYS A 33 20.13 -5.66 -18.10
N ASP A 34 20.42 -6.94 -18.29
CA ASP A 34 19.94 -8.00 -17.38
C ASP A 34 20.46 -7.80 -15.96
N THR A 35 21.71 -7.37 -15.82
CA THR A 35 22.31 -7.13 -14.50
C THR A 35 21.62 -5.96 -13.80
N VAL A 36 21.39 -4.84 -14.48
CA VAL A 36 20.69 -3.69 -13.91
C VAL A 36 19.25 -4.06 -13.55
N THR A 37 18.53 -4.75 -14.43
CA THR A 37 17.17 -5.25 -14.15
C THR A 37 17.15 -6.16 -12.92
N ASN A 38 18.06 -7.14 -12.81
CA ASN A 38 18.15 -8.04 -11.66
C ASN A 38 18.51 -7.31 -10.34
N VAL A 39 19.32 -6.26 -10.41
CA VAL A 39 19.66 -5.45 -9.22
C VAL A 39 18.44 -4.67 -8.75
N VAL A 40 17.70 -4.03 -9.66
CA VAL A 40 16.49 -3.29 -9.27
C VAL A 40 15.37 -4.23 -8.84
N ASP A 41 15.17 -5.36 -9.51
CA ASP A 41 14.22 -6.40 -9.09
C ASP A 41 14.54 -6.90 -7.68
N GLY A 42 15.82 -7.11 -7.37
CA GLY A 42 16.25 -7.44 -6.01
C GLY A 42 15.92 -6.36 -4.96
N TYR A 43 15.98 -5.08 -5.32
CA TYR A 43 15.51 -3.99 -4.45
C TYR A 43 13.99 -4.04 -4.27
N CYS A 44 13.22 -4.31 -5.34
CA CYS A 44 11.77 -4.49 -5.28
C CYS A 44 11.38 -5.65 -4.37
N THR A 45 11.93 -6.85 -4.57
CA THR A 45 11.58 -8.03 -3.75
C THR A 45 11.88 -7.81 -2.27
N THR A 46 13.04 -7.20 -1.96
CA THR A 46 13.41 -6.90 -0.57
C THR A 46 12.45 -5.90 0.07
N LEU A 47 11.99 -4.92 -0.72
CA LEU A 47 11.03 -3.93 -0.26
C LEU A 47 9.65 -4.54 -0.05
N GLU A 48 9.17 -5.37 -0.98
CA GLU A 48 7.92 -6.11 -0.85
C GLU A 48 7.92 -7.02 0.39
N ASP A 49 9.00 -7.76 0.62
CA ASP A 49 9.17 -8.59 1.83
C ASP A 49 9.15 -7.72 3.10
N SER A 50 9.82 -6.56 3.08
CA SER A 50 9.82 -5.63 4.22
C SER A 50 8.43 -5.07 4.50
N ILE A 51 7.71 -4.66 3.46
CA ILE A 51 6.34 -4.16 3.53
C ILE A 51 5.42 -5.24 4.13
N ASN A 52 5.46 -6.45 3.58
CA ASN A 52 4.62 -7.56 4.03
C ASN A 52 4.90 -7.96 5.48
N ASN A 53 6.17 -7.99 5.89
CA ASN A 53 6.54 -8.35 7.26
C ASN A 53 6.20 -7.25 8.28
N ALA A 54 6.39 -5.97 7.91
CA ALA A 54 6.11 -4.84 8.80
C ALA A 54 4.60 -4.69 9.09
N LEU A 55 3.77 -5.00 8.08
CA LEU A 55 2.31 -4.85 8.12
C LEU A 55 1.57 -6.19 8.23
N ASP A 56 2.25 -7.29 8.57
CA ASP A 56 1.56 -8.57 8.81
C ASP A 56 0.74 -8.48 10.10
N VAL A 57 -0.58 -8.58 9.95
CA VAL A 57 -1.52 -8.63 11.08
C VAL A 57 -1.17 -9.75 12.06
N LYS A 58 -0.59 -10.89 11.63
CA LYS A 58 -0.19 -11.99 12.53
C LYS A 58 0.99 -11.61 13.40
N VAL A 59 1.94 -10.85 12.86
CA VAL A 59 3.09 -10.32 13.60
C VAL A 59 2.63 -9.24 14.57
N LEU A 60 1.67 -8.41 14.16
CA LEU A 60 1.19 -7.27 14.95
C LEU A 60 0.13 -7.63 16.00
N THR A 61 -0.63 -8.70 15.80
CA THR A 61 -1.74 -9.08 16.71
C THR A 61 -1.37 -10.16 17.70
N GLN A 62 -0.16 -10.74 17.64
CA GLN A 62 0.22 -11.89 18.46
C GLN A 62 0.00 -11.62 19.96
N PRO A 63 -1.01 -12.25 20.59
CA PRO A 63 -1.06 -12.37 22.03
C PRO A 63 -0.26 -13.62 22.40
N SER A 64 0.37 -13.59 23.56
CA SER A 64 0.60 -14.80 24.35
C SER A 64 -0.73 -15.57 24.48
N GLN A 65 -0.95 -16.53 23.59
CA GLN A 65 -1.93 -17.63 23.59
C GLN A 65 -3.43 -17.32 23.78
N SER A 66 -4.23 -18.12 23.07
CA SER A 66 -5.68 -18.37 23.23
C SER A 66 -6.68 -17.24 22.90
N ALA A 67 -7.20 -17.24 21.67
CA ALA A 67 -8.58 -17.68 21.37
C ALA A 67 -8.99 -17.35 19.92
N VAL A 68 -9.65 -18.34 19.29
CA VAL A 68 -10.44 -18.32 18.05
C VAL A 68 -9.67 -18.35 16.71
N ARG A 69 -9.66 -19.55 16.13
CA ARG A 69 -9.33 -19.84 14.73
C ARG A 69 -10.22 -19.01 13.79
N GLY A 70 -9.65 -18.00 13.12
CA GLY A 70 -10.23 -17.36 11.95
C GLY A 70 -9.65 -17.96 10.67
N GLY A 71 -10.51 -18.41 9.75
CA GLY A 71 -10.10 -18.92 8.44
C GLY A 71 -9.49 -17.84 7.52
N PRO A 72 -9.04 -18.22 6.31
CA PRO A 72 -8.30 -17.34 5.41
C PRO A 72 -9.10 -16.07 5.08
N GLY A 73 -8.50 -14.88 5.23
CA GLY A 73 -9.11 -13.59 4.89
C GLY A 73 -9.79 -12.83 6.03
N ARG A 74 -9.75 -13.32 7.28
CA ARG A 74 -10.28 -12.60 8.46
C ARG A 74 -9.14 -12.07 9.33
N ALA A 75 -8.59 -10.92 8.97
CA ALA A 75 -7.78 -10.12 9.88
C ALA A 75 -8.68 -9.60 11.02
N THR A 76 -8.66 -10.25 12.19
CA THR A 76 -9.38 -9.75 13.38
C THR A 76 -8.55 -8.69 14.08
N MET A 77 -9.05 -7.45 14.10
CA MET A 77 -8.47 -6.36 14.89
C MET A 77 -8.37 -6.75 16.38
N PRO A 78 -7.35 -6.26 17.12
CA PRO A 78 -7.21 -6.57 18.53
C PRO A 78 -8.46 -6.13 19.33
N THR A 79 -8.82 -6.94 20.33
CA THR A 79 -9.89 -6.68 21.30
C THR A 79 -9.61 -5.36 22.07
N PRO A 80 -10.63 -4.61 22.54
CA PRO A 80 -10.47 -3.26 23.10
C PRO A 80 -9.46 -3.09 24.26
N GLY A 81 -8.94 -4.17 24.85
CA GLY A 81 -7.88 -4.15 25.88
C GLY A 81 -6.44 -4.16 25.36
N ASN A 82 -6.18 -4.55 24.11
CA ASN A 82 -4.81 -4.68 23.56
C ASN A 82 -4.48 -3.64 22.46
N THR A 83 -5.36 -2.65 22.27
CA THR A 83 -5.23 -1.65 21.19
C THR A 83 -4.04 -0.71 21.35
N ALA A 84 -3.58 -0.43 22.58
CA ALA A 84 -2.44 0.46 22.82
C ALA A 84 -1.11 -0.19 22.40
N ALA A 85 -0.87 -1.44 22.83
CA ALA A 85 0.32 -2.20 22.44
C ALA A 85 0.36 -2.44 20.93
N PHE A 86 -0.77 -2.82 20.34
CA PHE A 86 -0.89 -2.96 18.87
C PHE A 86 -0.53 -1.66 18.14
N ARG A 87 -1.05 -0.50 18.58
CA ARG A 87 -0.73 0.80 17.96
C ARG A 87 0.76 1.12 18.06
N ALA A 88 1.38 0.87 19.22
CA ALA A 88 2.81 1.09 19.41
C ALA A 88 3.65 0.20 18.48
N SER A 89 3.34 -1.10 18.42
CA SER A 89 4.04 -2.04 17.53
C SER A 89 3.84 -1.70 16.05
N LEU A 90 2.62 -1.34 15.64
CA LEU A 90 2.33 -0.89 14.28
C LEU A 90 3.14 0.36 13.93
N TRP A 91 3.16 1.36 14.81
CA TRP A 91 3.90 2.59 14.60
C TRP A 91 5.41 2.33 14.45
N THR A 92 6.01 1.58 15.36
CA THR A 92 7.44 1.23 15.29
C THR A 92 7.77 0.44 14.02
N ASN A 93 6.89 -0.46 13.58
CA ASN A 93 7.08 -1.17 12.31
C ASN A 93 6.97 -0.24 11.10
N MET A 94 6.04 0.72 11.13
CA MET A 94 5.91 1.73 10.07
C MET A 94 7.14 2.65 10.01
N GLU A 95 7.69 3.07 11.15
CA GLU A 95 8.94 3.85 11.18
C GLU A 95 10.09 3.10 10.50
N LYS A 96 10.30 1.83 10.90
CA LYS A 96 11.32 0.97 10.26
C LYS A 96 11.06 0.76 8.77
N LEU A 97 9.79 0.59 8.38
CA LEU A 97 9.41 0.44 6.97
C LEU A 97 9.73 1.70 6.17
N MET A 98 9.46 2.88 6.72
CA MET A 98 9.80 4.15 6.09
C MET A 98 11.30 4.32 5.91
N ASP A 99 12.11 3.94 6.91
CA ASP A 99 13.57 3.94 6.79
C ASP A 99 14.04 3.00 5.67
N HIS A 100 13.45 1.80 5.55
CA HIS A 100 13.75 0.85 4.48
C HIS A 100 13.35 1.37 3.09
N ILE A 101 12.17 1.99 2.96
CA ILE A 101 11.72 2.65 1.71
C ILE A 101 12.73 3.73 1.31
N CYS A 102 13.10 4.61 2.24
CA CYS A 102 14.08 5.67 2.01
C CYS A 102 15.44 5.12 1.57
N ALA A 103 15.94 4.07 2.24
CA ALA A 103 17.18 3.42 1.88
C ALA A 103 17.15 2.79 0.47
N ALA A 104 16.06 2.08 0.14
CA ALA A 104 15.87 1.50 -1.20
C ALA A 104 15.84 2.57 -2.30
N CYS A 105 15.09 3.65 -2.08
CA CYS A 105 15.06 4.82 -2.97
C CYS A 105 16.47 5.42 -3.17
N GLY A 106 17.24 5.56 -2.08
CA GLY A 106 18.62 6.05 -2.14
C GLY A 106 19.55 5.14 -2.95
N GLN A 107 19.38 3.81 -2.84
CA GLN A 107 20.16 2.84 -3.61
C GLN A 107 19.83 2.87 -5.11
N VAL A 108 18.55 2.96 -5.46
CA VAL A 108 18.10 3.11 -6.85
C VAL A 108 18.61 4.43 -7.44
N GLN A 109 18.51 5.52 -6.69
CA GLN A 109 19.01 6.83 -7.12
C GLN A 109 20.53 6.82 -7.34
N HIS A 110 21.30 6.15 -6.46
CA HIS A 110 22.74 6.00 -6.65
C HIS A 110 23.07 5.22 -7.93
N LEU A 111 22.37 4.10 -8.17
CA LEU A 111 22.54 3.31 -9.38
C LEU A 111 22.22 4.14 -10.64
N GLN A 112 21.12 4.88 -10.63
CA GLN A 112 20.75 5.80 -11.70
C GLN A 112 21.86 6.83 -11.95
N LYS A 113 22.36 7.49 -10.90
CA LYS A 113 23.43 8.49 -11.02
C LYS A 113 24.70 7.94 -11.67
N VAL A 114 25.09 6.71 -11.34
CA VAL A 114 26.26 6.06 -11.95
C VAL A 114 25.99 5.70 -13.42
N LEU A 115 24.79 5.18 -13.74
CA LEU A 115 24.38 4.84 -15.10
C LEU A 115 24.27 6.06 -16.03
N THR A 116 23.84 7.21 -15.52
CA THR A 116 23.78 8.47 -16.28
C THR A 116 25.16 9.05 -16.56
N LYS A 117 26.10 8.90 -15.62
CA LYS A 117 27.46 9.46 -15.74
C LYS A 117 28.41 8.56 -16.54
N LYS A 118 28.20 7.25 -16.56
CA LYS A 118 29.04 6.30 -17.30
C LYS A 118 28.67 6.28 -18.78
N ARG A 119 29.69 6.51 -19.61
CA ARG A 119 29.65 6.41 -21.07
C ARG A 119 30.53 5.27 -21.52
N ASP A 120 30.09 4.56 -22.54
CA ASP A 120 30.93 3.57 -23.21
C ASP A 120 32.19 4.26 -23.78
N PRO A 121 33.42 3.80 -23.46
CA PRO A 121 34.64 4.45 -23.93
C PRO A 121 34.84 4.39 -25.45
N VAL A 122 34.13 3.50 -26.16
CA VAL A 122 34.25 3.32 -27.62
C VAL A 122 33.15 4.06 -28.37
N SER A 123 31.89 3.87 -28.00
CA SER A 123 30.72 4.46 -28.66
C SER A 123 30.27 5.80 -28.06
N HIS A 124 30.79 6.19 -26.87
CA HIS A 124 30.41 7.38 -26.11
C HIS A 124 28.93 7.49 -25.69
N ILE A 125 28.14 6.44 -25.94
CA ILE A 125 26.73 6.35 -25.54
C ILE A 125 26.65 6.17 -24.02
N CYS A 126 25.71 6.88 -23.38
CA CYS A 126 25.45 6.68 -21.96
C CYS A 126 24.76 5.32 -21.73
N PHE A 127 25.18 4.58 -20.70
CA PHE A 127 24.59 3.29 -20.36
C PHE A 127 23.08 3.38 -20.10
N ILE A 128 22.60 4.51 -19.56
CA ILE A 128 21.16 4.74 -19.38
C ILE A 128 20.40 4.79 -20.72
N GLU A 129 20.98 5.31 -21.79
CA GLU A 129 20.32 5.36 -23.10
C GLU A 129 20.17 3.97 -23.71
N GLU A 130 21.15 3.09 -23.49
CA GLU A 130 21.11 1.70 -23.94
C GLU A 130 20.04 0.88 -23.21
N ILE A 131 19.90 1.08 -21.90
CA ILE A 131 18.92 0.38 -21.07
C ILE A 131 17.49 0.87 -21.35
N VAL A 132 17.32 2.16 -21.65
CA VAL A 132 16.02 2.81 -21.83
C VAL A 132 15.51 2.75 -23.29
N LYS A 133 16.40 2.68 -24.29
CA LYS A 133 16.03 2.52 -25.72
C LYS A 133 15.00 1.42 -26.01
N PRO A 134 15.07 0.20 -25.42
CA PRO A 134 14.06 -0.83 -25.65
C PRO A 134 12.78 -0.69 -24.80
N ALA A 135 12.79 0.14 -23.74
CA ALA A 135 11.60 0.36 -22.90
C ALA A 135 10.65 1.42 -23.52
N ILE A 136 11.18 2.28 -24.39
CA ILE A 136 10.44 3.37 -25.02
C ILE A 136 10.46 3.19 -26.55
N SER A 137 9.67 2.24 -27.07
CA SER A 137 8.91 2.41 -28.34
C SER A 137 8.03 1.18 -28.67
N PRO A 138 6.82 1.36 -29.25
CA PRO A 138 6.18 2.60 -29.68
C PRO A 138 4.85 2.85 -28.94
N MET A 139 4.86 3.68 -27.90
CA MET A 139 3.63 4.32 -27.42
C MET A 139 3.92 5.71 -26.83
N VAL A 140 4.65 6.57 -27.54
CA VAL A 140 4.49 8.04 -27.56
C VAL A 140 5.17 8.56 -28.82
N THR A 141 4.44 8.56 -29.94
CA THR A 141 4.82 9.33 -31.13
C THR A 141 4.43 10.77 -30.89
N GLY A 142 5.37 11.62 -30.49
CA GLY A 142 5.06 13.03 -30.34
C GLY A 142 6.15 13.83 -29.64
N LYS A 143 7.24 14.09 -30.35
CA LYS A 143 8.20 15.19 -30.18
C LYS A 143 8.19 15.86 -28.78
N LYS A 144 9.21 15.55 -27.96
CA LYS A 144 9.96 16.58 -27.24
C LYS A 144 11.29 16.01 -26.73
N PHE A 145 12.37 16.50 -27.36
CA PHE A 145 13.68 16.82 -26.79
C PHE A 145 14.17 15.94 -25.63
N TYR A 146 15.17 15.10 -25.90
CA TYR A 146 16.14 14.70 -24.89
C TYR A 146 16.84 15.97 -24.40
N PHE A 147 16.34 16.57 -23.33
CA PHE A 147 17.05 17.61 -22.59
C PHE A 147 18.20 16.95 -21.81
N PRO A 148 19.29 17.69 -21.53
CA PRO A 148 20.31 17.23 -20.58
C PRO A 148 19.61 16.91 -19.24
N MET A 149 19.74 15.67 -18.77
CA MET A 149 19.15 15.21 -17.50
C MET A 149 19.56 16.17 -16.37
N ASP A 150 18.60 16.89 -15.84
CA ASP A 150 18.75 17.72 -14.63
C ASP A 150 18.39 16.86 -13.40
N ASP A 151 18.82 17.26 -12.19
CA ASP A 151 18.66 16.49 -10.92
C ASP A 151 17.17 16.15 -10.60
N ARG A 152 16.22 16.73 -11.34
CA ARG A 152 14.77 16.50 -11.21
C ARG A 152 14.22 15.27 -11.95
N ASP A 153 15.00 14.57 -12.76
CA ASP A 153 14.55 13.39 -13.54
C ASP A 153 14.75 12.03 -12.83
N SER A 154 14.95 12.06 -11.51
CA SER A 154 15.01 10.86 -10.64
C SER A 154 13.72 9.99 -10.75
N PHE A 155 12.60 10.62 -11.12
CA PHE A 155 11.30 9.95 -11.27
C PHE A 155 11.16 9.07 -12.52
N ILE A 156 11.84 9.43 -13.62
CA ILE A 156 11.74 8.68 -14.88
C ILE A 156 12.34 7.27 -14.75
N PHE A 157 13.39 7.10 -13.95
CA PHE A 157 13.99 5.79 -13.73
C PHE A 157 13.10 4.88 -12.88
N LEU A 158 12.37 5.44 -11.89
CA LEU A 158 11.41 4.68 -11.08
C LEU A 158 10.21 4.21 -11.93
N ASP A 159 9.72 5.07 -12.83
CA ASP A 159 8.66 4.71 -13.80
C ASP A 159 9.13 3.65 -14.81
N ILE A 160 10.39 3.70 -15.26
CA ILE A 160 10.97 2.72 -16.19
C ILE A 160 11.09 1.32 -15.56
N VAL A 161 11.24 1.23 -14.24
CA VAL A 161 11.28 -0.06 -13.54
C VAL A 161 9.91 -0.47 -12.95
N GLY A 162 8.85 0.28 -13.25
CA GLY A 162 7.47 -0.08 -12.85
C GLY A 162 7.21 -0.07 -11.35
N MET A 163 8.11 0.51 -10.56
CA MET A 163 8.03 0.49 -9.10
C MET A 163 7.25 1.71 -8.62
N SER A 164 5.98 1.51 -8.24
CA SER A 164 5.23 2.50 -7.46
C SER A 164 5.22 2.06 -5.99
N PRO A 165 6.18 2.51 -5.16
CA PRO A 165 6.24 2.14 -3.74
C PRO A 165 4.94 2.50 -3.00
N GLU A 166 4.25 3.55 -3.47
CA GLU A 166 2.90 3.91 -3.02
C GLU A 166 1.88 2.78 -3.25
N LYS A 167 1.90 2.13 -4.41
CA LYS A 167 0.97 1.04 -4.73
C LYS A 167 1.26 -0.19 -3.90
N ALA A 168 2.53 -0.60 -3.80
CA ALA A 168 2.92 -1.75 -2.97
C ALA A 168 2.55 -1.54 -1.49
N LEU A 169 2.74 -0.32 -0.97
CA LEU A 169 2.30 0.06 0.37
C LEU A 169 0.77 0.00 0.51
N LYS A 170 0.02 0.57 -0.44
CA LYS A 170 -1.46 0.50 -0.44
C LYS A 170 -1.97 -0.94 -0.49
N ASP A 171 -1.37 -1.78 -1.33
CA ASP A 171 -1.74 -3.18 -1.50
C ASP A 171 -1.52 -3.95 -0.19
N SER A 172 -0.43 -3.67 0.53
CA SER A 172 -0.18 -4.28 1.85
C SER A 172 -1.17 -3.86 2.94
N LEU A 173 -1.82 -2.70 2.80
CA LEU A 173 -2.82 -2.22 3.76
C LEU A 173 -4.21 -2.80 3.52
N GLN A 174 -4.43 -3.49 2.39
CA GLN A 174 -5.72 -4.10 2.04
C GLN A 174 -6.34 -4.98 3.15
N PRO A 175 -5.60 -5.82 3.89
CA PRO A 175 -6.18 -6.61 4.97
C PRO A 175 -6.77 -5.76 6.11
N TYR A 176 -6.14 -4.61 6.41
CA TYR A 176 -6.63 -3.67 7.43
C TYR A 176 -7.86 -2.93 6.94
N GLU A 177 -7.85 -2.49 5.69
CA GLU A 177 -9.01 -1.86 5.06
C GLU A 177 -10.22 -2.81 5.10
N ALA A 178 -10.05 -4.06 4.67
CA ALA A 178 -11.09 -5.07 4.70
C ALA A 178 -11.62 -5.32 6.13
N ALA A 179 -10.73 -5.42 7.12
CA ALA A 179 -11.11 -5.57 8.52
C ALA A 179 -11.87 -4.34 9.06
N TYR A 180 -11.41 -3.14 8.72
CA TYR A 180 -12.05 -1.89 9.08
C TYR A 180 -13.46 -1.81 8.47
N LEU A 181 -13.61 -2.08 7.17
CA LEU A 181 -14.89 -2.05 6.47
C LEU A 181 -15.89 -3.05 7.03
N SER A 182 -15.45 -4.26 7.39
CA SER A 182 -16.31 -5.24 8.07
C SER A 182 -16.81 -4.71 9.42
N LYS A 183 -15.94 -4.07 10.19
CA LYS A 183 -16.28 -3.53 11.52
C LYS A 183 -17.13 -2.26 11.43
N SER A 184 -16.89 -1.44 10.40
CA SER A 184 -17.70 -0.27 10.05
C SER A 184 -19.13 -0.67 9.74
N LEU A 185 -19.32 -1.71 8.90
CA LEU A 185 -20.65 -2.23 8.59
C LEU A 185 -21.40 -2.73 9.85
N SER A 186 -20.72 -3.44 10.75
CA SER A 186 -21.31 -3.84 12.04
C SER A 186 -21.74 -2.63 12.86
N ARG A 187 -20.86 -1.64 13.06
CA ARG A 187 -21.18 -0.42 13.82
C ARG A 187 -22.34 0.37 13.21
N LEU A 188 -22.50 0.35 11.90
CA LEU A 188 -23.62 0.98 11.20
C LEU A 188 -24.92 0.19 11.35
N PHE A 189 -24.86 -1.14 11.38
CA PHE A 189 -26.03 -2.01 11.51
C PHE A 189 -26.52 -2.13 12.96
N ASP A 190 -25.63 -2.05 13.96
CA ASP A 190 -25.98 -2.25 15.36
C ASP A 190 -27.07 -1.27 15.85
N PRO A 191 -26.99 0.06 15.62
CA PRO A 191 -28.06 0.99 15.96
C PRO A 191 -29.39 0.67 15.29
N ILE A 192 -29.38 0.25 14.01
CA ILE A 192 -30.61 -0.16 13.30
C ILE A 192 -31.20 -1.40 13.94
N ASN A 193 -30.37 -2.36 14.34
CA ASN A 193 -30.83 -3.57 14.99
C ASN A 193 -31.39 -3.33 16.40
N LEU A 194 -30.91 -2.29 17.09
CA LEU A 194 -31.46 -1.87 18.38
C LEU A 194 -32.82 -1.19 18.23
N VAL A 195 -32.97 -0.34 17.22
CA VAL A 195 -34.22 0.39 16.94
C VAL A 195 -35.32 -0.53 16.38
N PHE A 196 -34.92 -1.57 15.64
CA PHE A 196 -35.83 -2.60 15.13
C PHE A 196 -35.46 -3.97 15.70
N PRO A 197 -35.77 -4.22 16.98
CA PRO A 197 -35.52 -5.52 17.59
C PRO A 197 -36.45 -6.58 16.98
N PRO A 198 -36.07 -7.87 16.96
CA PRO A 198 -36.93 -8.93 16.45
C PRO A 198 -38.27 -8.97 17.20
N GLY A 199 -39.38 -8.81 16.49
CA GLY A 199 -40.72 -8.74 17.08
C GLY A 199 -41.08 -7.39 17.72
N GLY A 200 -40.21 -6.38 17.60
CA GLY A 200 -40.51 -5.00 17.97
C GLY A 200 -41.56 -4.41 17.03
N ARG A 201 -42.57 -3.76 17.62
CA ARG A 201 -43.69 -3.15 16.89
C ARG A 201 -43.69 -1.63 16.92
N ASN A 202 -42.81 -1.03 17.71
CA ASN A 202 -42.79 0.42 17.88
C ASN A 202 -41.92 1.06 16.80
N PRO A 203 -42.39 2.16 16.18
CA PRO A 203 -41.55 2.92 15.26
C PRO A 203 -40.40 3.60 16.02
N PRO A 204 -39.26 3.84 15.33
CA PRO A 204 -38.14 4.62 15.88
C PRO A 204 -38.58 5.97 16.43
N SER A 205 -38.03 6.34 17.60
CA SER A 205 -38.09 7.69 18.13
C SER A 205 -37.13 8.64 17.41
N SER A 206 -37.34 9.95 17.58
CA SER A 206 -36.44 10.98 17.02
C SER A 206 -35.03 10.89 17.60
N ASP A 207 -34.90 10.55 18.88
CA ASP A 207 -33.59 10.42 19.55
C ASP A 207 -32.80 9.22 19.02
N GLU A 208 -33.48 8.12 18.70
CA GLU A 208 -32.88 6.94 18.08
C GLU A 208 -32.43 7.20 16.64
N LEU A 209 -33.22 7.95 15.87
CA LEU A 209 -32.85 8.42 14.54
C LEU A 209 -31.60 9.31 14.59
N ASP A 210 -31.54 10.24 15.53
CA ASP A 210 -30.35 11.07 15.77
C ASP A 210 -29.12 10.23 16.13
N GLY A 211 -29.32 9.14 16.89
CA GLY A 211 -28.29 8.15 17.18
C GLY A 211 -27.72 7.52 15.90
N ILE A 212 -28.59 7.04 15.01
CA ILE A 212 -28.19 6.46 13.71
C ILE A 212 -27.44 7.48 12.86
N ILE A 213 -27.95 8.72 12.76
CA ILE A 213 -27.32 9.80 11.99
C ILE A 213 -25.92 10.11 12.54
N LYS A 214 -25.77 10.22 13.87
CA LYS A 214 -24.47 10.45 14.51
C LYS A 214 -23.48 9.32 14.23
N THR A 215 -23.93 8.06 14.24
CA THR A 215 -23.08 6.92 13.88
C THR A 215 -22.63 6.98 12.42
N ILE A 216 -23.54 7.25 11.49
CA ILE A 216 -23.21 7.42 10.06
C ILE A 216 -22.20 8.56 9.86
N ALA A 217 -22.45 9.72 10.49
CA ALA A 217 -21.56 10.87 10.42
C ALA A 217 -20.16 10.55 10.98
N SER A 218 -20.09 9.81 12.09
CA SER A 218 -18.83 9.39 12.68
C SER A 218 -18.02 8.47 11.76
N GLU A 219 -18.65 7.49 11.11
CA GLU A 219 -17.97 6.59 10.17
C GLU A 219 -17.46 7.33 8.92
N LEU A 220 -18.26 8.24 8.36
CA LEU A 220 -17.84 9.07 7.22
C LEU A 220 -16.71 10.03 7.58
N ASN A 221 -16.74 10.61 8.78
CA ASN A 221 -15.69 11.52 9.25
C ASN A 221 -14.35 10.81 9.43
N VAL A 222 -14.34 9.56 9.92
CA VAL A 222 -13.11 8.75 10.02
C VAL A 222 -12.56 8.40 8.64
N ALA A 223 -13.42 8.14 7.66
CA ALA A 223 -13.02 7.78 6.30
C ALA A 223 -12.53 8.95 5.45
N ALA A 224 -12.84 10.20 5.82
CA ALA A 224 -12.61 11.41 5.05
C ALA A 224 -11.12 11.69 4.69
N VAL A 225 -10.20 10.95 5.28
CA VAL A 225 -8.75 11.05 5.02
C VAL A 225 -8.33 10.48 3.66
N ASP A 226 -9.14 9.61 3.05
CA ASP A 226 -8.87 9.01 1.74
C ASP A 226 -10.16 8.86 0.92
N ALA A 227 -10.08 9.19 -0.37
CA ALA A 227 -11.24 9.18 -1.26
C ALA A 227 -11.76 7.77 -1.55
N ASN A 228 -10.88 6.77 -1.66
CA ASN A 228 -11.27 5.38 -1.91
C ASN A 228 -11.94 4.78 -0.68
N LEU A 229 -11.37 5.03 0.51
CA LEU A 229 -11.95 4.62 1.79
C LEU A 229 -13.30 5.30 2.03
N THR A 230 -13.40 6.60 1.75
CA THR A 230 -14.67 7.35 1.83
C THR A 230 -15.72 6.73 0.92
N LEU A 231 -15.37 6.36 -0.32
CA LEU A 231 -16.28 5.69 -1.24
C LEU A 231 -16.71 4.31 -0.72
N ALA A 232 -15.79 3.53 -0.17
CA ALA A 232 -16.09 2.21 0.39
C ALA A 232 -17.01 2.30 1.62
N VAL A 233 -16.76 3.25 2.53
CA VAL A 233 -17.64 3.51 3.69
C VAL A 233 -19.01 4.05 3.23
N SER A 234 -19.04 4.92 2.21
CA SER A 234 -20.31 5.40 1.63
C SER A 234 -21.17 4.25 1.09
N LYS A 235 -20.56 3.21 0.50
CA LYS A 235 -21.27 1.99 0.10
C LYS A 235 -21.85 1.23 1.31
N ASN A 236 -21.14 1.19 2.43
CA ASN A 236 -21.67 0.61 3.67
C ASN A 236 -22.83 1.44 4.23
N VAL A 237 -22.74 2.78 4.18
CA VAL A 237 -23.84 3.68 4.54
C VAL A 237 -25.05 3.45 3.65
N ALA A 238 -24.87 3.28 2.34
CA ALA A 238 -25.98 2.95 1.43
C ALA A 238 -26.68 1.63 1.82
N LYS A 239 -25.92 0.58 2.14
CA LYS A 239 -26.48 -0.69 2.65
C LYS A 239 -27.22 -0.51 3.98
N THR A 240 -26.74 0.39 4.82
CA THR A 240 -27.30 0.72 6.13
C THR A 240 -28.65 1.43 5.99
N ILE A 241 -28.73 2.43 5.11
CA ILE A 241 -29.99 3.13 4.78
C ILE A 241 -30.98 2.15 4.15
N GLN A 242 -30.52 1.27 3.25
CA GLN A 242 -31.36 0.23 2.67
C GLN A 242 -31.90 -0.73 3.73
N LEU A 243 -31.06 -1.18 4.68
CA LEU A 243 -31.51 -2.04 5.78
C LEU A 243 -32.57 -1.35 6.63
N TYR A 244 -32.39 -0.07 6.94
CA TYR A 244 -33.39 0.73 7.65
C TYR A 244 -34.73 0.75 6.89
N GLY A 245 -34.70 0.99 5.57
CA GLY A 245 -35.89 0.97 4.71
C GLY A 245 -36.62 -0.36 4.76
N VAL A 246 -35.90 -1.47 4.53
CA VAL A 246 -36.47 -2.83 4.58
C VAL A 246 -37.13 -3.13 5.92
N LYS A 247 -36.47 -2.79 7.04
CA LYS A 247 -37.04 -3.01 8.37
C LYS A 247 -38.26 -2.13 8.66
N SER A 248 -38.27 -0.90 8.16
CA SER A 248 -39.42 0.00 8.27
C SER A 248 -40.63 -0.53 7.50
N GLU A 249 -40.42 -1.01 6.28
CA GLU A 249 -41.47 -1.64 5.47
C GLU A 249 -42.03 -2.91 6.12
N GLN A 250 -41.16 -3.73 6.73
CA GLN A 250 -41.57 -4.91 7.49
C GLN A 250 -42.45 -4.56 8.69
N LEU A 251 -42.07 -3.52 9.46
CA LEU A 251 -42.85 -3.04 10.59
C LEU A 251 -44.23 -2.53 10.14
N PHE A 252 -44.26 -1.77 9.04
CA PHE A 252 -45.52 -1.29 8.46
C PHE A 252 -46.42 -2.44 7.97
N SER A 253 -45.86 -3.42 7.28
CA SER A 253 -46.61 -4.58 6.78
C SER A 253 -47.23 -5.40 7.92
N GLN A 254 -46.52 -5.55 9.04
CA GLN A 254 -47.06 -6.22 10.22
C GLN A 254 -48.21 -5.44 10.86
N SER A 255 -48.17 -4.11 10.82
CA SER A 255 -49.25 -3.27 11.35
C SER A 255 -50.54 -3.28 10.52
N LEU A 256 -50.48 -3.70 9.25
CA LEU A 256 -51.63 -3.77 8.33
C LEU A 256 -52.38 -5.11 8.35
N LEU A 257 -51.81 -6.14 8.98
CA LEU A 257 -52.41 -7.48 9.08
C LEU A 257 -53.34 -7.64 10.31
N GLU A 258 -53.54 -6.57 11.08
CA GLU A 258 -54.48 -6.43 12.20
C GLU A 258 -55.70 -5.59 11.79
#